data_AF-A0A931SIY1-F1
#
_entry.id   AF-A0A931SIY1-F1
#
_cell.length_a   1.000
_cell.length_b   1.000
_cell.length_c   1.000
_cell.angle_alpha   90.00
_cell.angle_beta   90.00
_cell.angle_gamma   90.00
#
_symmetry.space_group_name_H-M   'P 1'
#
loop_
_entity.id
_entity.type
_entity.pdbx_description
1 polymer ?
#
loop_
_entity_poly.entity_id
_entity_poly.type
_entity_poly.pdbx_seq_one_letter_code
_entity_poly.pdbx_strand_id
1 'polypeptide(L)' 'MIRSCVNYGTLELEITVDDPKVYTRPWTVQTTQNIELDTDLIDEFCLENEKSWQRMQAVRPKE' A
#
# COMPACT_ATOMS: atom_id res chain seq x y z
N MET A 1 4.93 -11.18 -2.45
CA MET A 1 5.95 -11.60 -1.46
C MET A 1 6.47 -10.35 -0.77
N ILE A 2 6.58 -10.36 0.56
CA ILE A 2 7.11 -9.22 1.31
C ILE A 2 8.37 -9.69 2.04
N ARG A 3 9.47 -8.93 1.89
CA ARG A 3 10.69 -9.11 2.67
C ARG A 3 10.94 -7.84 3.47
N SER A 4 11.35 -8.00 4.72
CA SER A 4 11.62 -6.90 5.64
C SER A 4 12.99 -7.05 6.30
N CYS A 5 13.69 -5.93 6.47
CA CYS A 5 14.93 -5.81 7.23
C CYS A 5 14.84 -4.61 8.17
N VAL A 6 15.17 -4.79 9.45
CA VAL A 6 15.06 -3.74 10.48
C VAL A 6 16.43 -3.24 10.88
N ASN A 7 16.59 -1.92 10.92
CA ASN A 7 17.76 -1.22 11.45
C ASN A 7 17.32 -0.23 12.56
N TYR A 8 18.28 0.39 13.26
CA TYR A 8 17.96 1.41 14.26
C TYR A 8 17.28 2.62 13.57
N GLY A 9 15.98 2.79 13.82
CA GLY A 9 15.18 3.89 13.29
C GLY A 9 14.58 3.68 11.90
N THR A 10 14.88 2.58 11.19
CA THR A 10 14.34 2.33 9.83
C THR A 10 13.93 0.88 9.58
N LEU A 11 12.95 0.71 8.71
CA LEU A 11 12.46 -0.56 8.19
C LEU A 11 12.57 -0.54 6.67
N GLU A 12 13.42 -1.40 6.12
CA GLU A 12 13.53 -1.63 4.68
C GLU A 12 12.53 -2.70 4.26
N LEU A 13 11.72 -2.40 3.24
CA LEU A 13 10.71 -3.30 2.69
C LEU A 13 10.95 -3.53 1.21
N GLU A 14 10.94 -4.80 0.82
CA GLU A 14 10.89 -5.22 -0.57
C GLU A 14 9.57 -5.95 -0.83
N ILE A 15 8.76 -5.39 -1.71
CA ILE A 15 7.41 -5.88 -2.01
C ILE A 15 7.38 -6.29 -3.47
N THR A 16 7.14 -7.57 -3.71
CA THR A 16 6.88 -8.12 -5.05
C THR A 16 5.39 -8.37 -5.22
N VAL A 17 4.81 -7.76 -6.25
CA VAL A 17 3.45 -7.99 -6.72
C VAL A 17 3.50 -8.93 -7.92
N ASP A 18 2.89 -10.11 -7.74
CA ASP A 18 2.78 -11.16 -8.75
C ASP A 18 1.29 -11.52 -8.89
N ASP A 19 0.54 -10.66 -9.58
CA ASP A 19 -0.87 -10.86 -9.89
C ASP A 19 -1.09 -10.78 -11.41
N PRO A 20 -1.12 -11.92 -12.12
CA PRO A 20 -1.27 -11.96 -13.57
C PRO A 20 -2.70 -11.62 -14.05
N LYS A 21 -3.68 -11.55 -13.14
CA LYS A 21 -5.04 -11.11 -13.49
C LYS A 21 -5.10 -9.60 -13.69
N VAL A 22 -4.25 -8.86 -12.99
CA VAL A 22 -4.27 -7.39 -12.94
C VAL A 22 -3.08 -6.77 -13.68
N TYR A 23 -1.90 -7.40 -13.62
CA TYR A 23 -0.66 -6.85 -14.16
C TYR A 23 -0.04 -7.74 -15.24
N THR A 24 0.64 -7.12 -16.21
CA THR A 24 1.23 -7.82 -17.38
C THR A 24 2.51 -8.59 -17.07
N ARG A 25 3.15 -8.29 -15.94
CA ARG A 25 4.35 -8.98 -15.43
C ARG A 25 4.55 -8.70 -13.94
N PRO A 26 5.23 -9.58 -13.19
CA PRO A 26 5.64 -9.29 -11.83
C PRO A 26 6.53 -8.05 -11.76
N TRP A 27 6.42 -7.33 -10.65
CA TRP A 27 7.27 -6.17 -10.36
C TRP A 27 7.55 -6.07 -8.87
N THR A 28 8.67 -5.41 -8.55
CA THR A 28 9.15 -5.22 -7.18
C THR A 28 9.34 -3.74 -6.91
N VAL A 29 8.90 -3.29 -5.74
CA VAL A 29 9.23 -1.98 -5.18
C VAL A 29 10.04 -2.15 -3.89
N GLN A 30 10.99 -1.25 -3.70
CA GLN A 30 11.71 -1.10 -2.45
C GLN A 30 11.30 0.22 -1.80
N THR A 31 11.00 0.18 -0.52
CA THR A 31 10.65 1.36 0.28
C THR A 31 11.29 1.29 1.64
N THR A 32 11.63 2.44 2.20
CA THR A 32 12.18 2.57 3.54
C THR A 32 11.20 3.38 4.38
N GLN A 33 10.72 2.77 5.46
CA GLN A 33 9.90 3.46 6.45
C GLN A 33 10.75 3.90 7.64
N ASN A 34 10.43 5.07 8.19
CA ASN A 34 10.98 5.52 9.47
C ASN A 34 10.19 4.88 10.60
N ILE A 35 10.89 4.41 11.62
CA ILE A 35 10.26 3.86 12.83
C ILE A 35 10.16 5.00 13.84
N GLU A 36 8.94 5.48 14.07
CA GLU A 36 8.65 6.41 15.15
C GLU A 36 8.13 5.63 16.37
N LEU A 37 8.70 5.91 17.54
CA LEU A 37 8.33 5.27 18.80
C LEU A 37 7.29 6.12 19.52
N ASP A 38 6.45 5.48 20.34
CA ASP A 38 5.42 6.14 21.13
C ASP A 38 4.41 6.94 20.28
N THR A 39 4.23 6.55 19.02
CA THR A 39 3.21 7.09 18.10
C THR A 39 2.30 5.96 17.62
N ASP A 40 1.07 6.31 17.25
CA ASP A 40 0.20 5.37 16.54
C ASP A 40 0.66 5.20 15.09
N LEU A 41 0.28 4.07 14.47
CA LEU A 41 0.50 3.88 13.04
C LEU A 41 -0.15 5.05 12.27
N ILE A 42 0.65 5.73 11.45
CA ILE A 42 0.16 6.81 10.59
C ILE A 42 -0.83 6.21 9.59
N ASP A 43 -2.11 6.55 9.74
CA ASP A 43 -3.14 6.32 8.72
C ASP A 43 -3.01 7.39 7.63
N GLU A 44 -2.04 7.20 6.73
CA GLU A 44 -1.76 8.10 5.59
C GLU A 44 -3.02 8.36 4.73
N PHE A 45 -4.02 7.47 4.79
CA PHE A 45 -5.22 7.50 3.95
C PHE A 45 -6.46 8.15 4.59
N CYS A 46 -6.42 8.56 5.86
CA CYS A 46 -7.63 9.05 6.55
C CYS A 46 -7.98 10.53 6.25
N LEU A 47 -7.01 11.36 5.86
CA LEU A 47 -7.21 12.81 5.66
C LEU A 47 -7.36 13.24 4.20
N GLU A 48 -7.27 12.31 3.25
CA GLU A 48 -7.28 12.60 1.81
C GLU A 48 -8.68 12.87 1.22
N ASN A 49 -9.75 12.81 2.04
CA ASN A 49 -11.15 12.94 1.58
C ASN A 49 -11.44 12.03 0.36
N GLU A 50 -10.96 10.79 0.40
CA GLU A 50 -11.06 9.83 -0.69
C GLU A 50 -12.54 9.51 -1.01
N LYS A 51 -12.92 9.60 -2.30
CA LYS A 51 -14.29 9.37 -2.80
C LYS A 51 -14.36 8.33 -3.93
N SER A 52 -13.26 7.64 -4.20
CA SER A 52 -13.13 6.69 -5.31
C SER A 52 -14.10 5.53 -5.18
N TRP A 53 -14.35 5.02 -3.96
CA TRP A 53 -15.33 3.96 -3.74
C TRP A 53 -16.74 4.36 -4.20
N GLN A 54 -17.20 5.55 -3.81
CA GLN A 54 -18.51 6.08 -4.19
C GLN A 54 -18.62 6.29 -5.71
N ARG A 55 -17.54 6.75 -6.35
CA ARG A 55 -17.47 6.92 -7.81
C ARG A 55 -17.48 5.58 -8.54
N MET A 56 -16.79 4.55 -8.02
CA MET A 56 -16.78 3.21 -8.61
C MET A 56 -18.15 2.52 -8.52
N GLN A 57 -18.93 2.78 -7.46
CA GLN A 57 -20.30 2.25 -7.35
C GLN A 57 -21.23 2.79 -8.44
N ALA A 58 -21.07 4.06 -8.84
CA ALA A 58 -21.91 4.67 -9.88
C ALA A 58 -21.73 4.03 -11.27
N VAL A 59 -20.59 3.35 -11.50
CA VAL A 59 -20.26 2.69 -12.78
C VAL A 59 -20.73 1.23 -12.82
N ARG A 60 -21.14 0.63 -11.68
CA ARG A 60 -21.70 -0.72 -11.72
C ARG A 60 -23.05 -0.71 -12.43
N PRO A 61 -23.27 -1.59 -13.43
CA PRO A 61 -24.61 -1.83 -13.96
C PRO A 61 -25.51 -2.24 -12.80
N LYS A 62 -26.65 -1.57 -12.65
CA LYS A 62 -27.73 -2.08 -11.82
C LYS A 62 -28.33 -3.24 -12.59
N GLU A 63 -28.28 -4.44 -12.01
CA GLU A 63 -29.12 -5.57 -12.42
C GLU A 63 -30.60 -5.18 -12.44
#